data_AF-A0A090GUX1-F1
#
_entry.id   AF-A0A090GUX1-F1
#
_cell.length_a   1.000
_cell.length_b   1.000
_cell.length_c   1.000
_cell.angle_alpha   90.00
_cell.angle_beta   90.00
_cell.angle_gamma   90.00
#
_symmetry.space_group_name_H-M   'P 1'
#
loop_
_entity.id
_entity.type
_entity.pdbx_description
1 polymer ?
#
loop_
_entity_poly.entity_id
_entity_poly.type
_entity_poly.pdbx_seq_one_letter_code
_entity_poly.pdbx_strand_id
1 'polypeptide(L)'
;MRWRDKWSNTVEGWRYCYLPGLVDLLVAASTAPAKGRLRMENMAMLVDNSVLGHSITHETGWISTGITKWGEVDVPTGYRARVCVHGPDCETEIYKNVTFMPGIAHLARTGQLELCTSAELRSEQFRQPTGRFRGYGSFDYGLFRNIQFRSVDGIPSDSFGPKWMGLPNIKTQQQDRLARSDDPLFAELVRHLGPKNNVDAWHLRTAERHGLFCFLTMDFRLRRLVKSKAHLEPFRSLRTRVMTPAELGRLLGLVPVAPSLFSYHDARSVVRADLHWPTNTRRPKSSYRVR
;
A
#
# COMPACT_ATOMS: atom_id res chain seq x y z
N MET A 1 -39.11 -11.07 -17.18
CA MET A 1 -37.87 -11.14 -16.35
C MET A 1 -37.23 -12.50 -16.61
N ARG A 2 -36.09 -12.53 -17.31
CA ARG A 2 -35.58 -13.75 -17.97
C ARG A 2 -34.82 -14.63 -16.96
N TRP A 3 -34.89 -15.96 -17.10
CA TRP A 3 -34.20 -16.93 -16.24
C TRP A 3 -32.69 -16.64 -16.04
N ARG A 4 -32.04 -16.03 -17.05
CA ARG A 4 -30.65 -15.57 -16.99
C ARG A 4 -30.41 -14.53 -15.89
N ASP A 5 -31.36 -13.61 -15.67
CA ASP A 5 -31.24 -12.53 -14.67
C ASP A 5 -31.36 -13.08 -13.23
N LYS A 6 -32.19 -14.12 -13.03
CA LYS A 6 -32.30 -14.80 -11.74
C LYS A 6 -31.04 -15.60 -11.42
N TRP A 7 -30.46 -16.26 -12.42
CA TRP A 7 -29.22 -17.01 -12.25
C TRP A 7 -28.04 -16.08 -11.94
N SER A 8 -27.89 -14.96 -12.67
CA SER A 8 -26.83 -13.99 -12.41
C SER A 8 -26.92 -13.37 -11.01
N ASN A 9 -28.12 -13.00 -10.57
CA ASN A 9 -28.34 -12.47 -9.22
C ASN A 9 -28.01 -13.50 -8.13
N THR A 10 -28.33 -14.78 -8.37
CA THR A 10 -28.00 -15.86 -7.44
C THR A 10 -26.48 -16.04 -7.35
N VAL A 11 -25.79 -16.18 -8.49
CA VAL A 11 -24.33 -16.34 -8.53
C VAL A 11 -23.61 -15.16 -7.87
N GLU A 12 -24.05 -13.93 -8.13
CA GLU A 12 -23.49 -12.75 -7.46
C GLU A 12 -23.73 -12.82 -5.95
N GLY A 13 -24.93 -13.16 -5.48
CA GLY A 13 -25.19 -13.36 -4.05
C GLY A 13 -24.23 -14.36 -3.41
N TRP A 14 -23.96 -15.49 -4.07
CA TRP A 14 -22.97 -16.47 -3.62
C TRP A 14 -21.56 -15.87 -3.53
N ARG A 15 -21.14 -15.04 -4.50
CA ARG A 15 -19.83 -14.37 -4.46
C ARG A 15 -19.72 -13.42 -3.27
N TYR A 16 -20.75 -12.65 -2.94
CA TYR A 16 -20.71 -11.79 -1.74
C TYR A 16 -20.62 -12.60 -0.43
N CYS A 17 -21.35 -13.71 -0.33
CA CYS A 17 -21.42 -14.47 0.91
C CYS A 17 -20.21 -15.37 1.16
N TYR A 18 -19.71 -16.06 0.13
CA TYR A 18 -18.76 -17.16 0.31
C TYR A 18 -17.36 -16.90 -0.23
N LEU A 19 -17.22 -16.09 -1.29
CA LEU A 19 -15.92 -15.85 -1.91
C LEU A 19 -14.91 -15.22 -0.92
N PRO A 20 -15.28 -14.23 -0.07
CA PRO A 20 -14.33 -13.68 0.90
C PRO A 20 -13.73 -14.75 1.83
N GLY A 21 -14.56 -15.65 2.38
CA GLY A 21 -14.10 -16.72 3.27
C GLY A 21 -13.19 -17.74 2.56
N LEU A 22 -13.50 -18.09 1.31
CA LEU A 22 -12.65 -18.98 0.51
C LEU A 22 -11.29 -18.35 0.21
N VAL A 23 -11.27 -17.06 -0.09
CA VAL A 23 -10.03 -16.32 -0.34
C VAL A 23 -9.22 -16.16 0.94
N ASP A 24 -9.86 -15.95 2.09
CA ASP A 24 -9.17 -15.92 3.38
C ASP A 24 -8.53 -17.27 3.72
N LEU A 25 -9.19 -18.38 3.39
CA LEU A 25 -8.60 -19.73 3.50
C LEU A 25 -7.41 -19.90 2.56
N LEU A 26 -7.52 -19.45 1.30
CA LEU A 26 -6.43 -19.46 0.33
C LEU A 26 -5.21 -18.69 0.84
N VAL A 27 -5.42 -17.50 1.44
CA VAL A 27 -4.35 -16.68 2.01
C VAL A 27 -3.77 -17.33 3.27
N ALA A 28 -4.60 -17.96 4.10
CA ALA A 28 -4.12 -18.70 5.27
C ALA A 28 -3.23 -19.89 4.84
N ALA A 29 -3.60 -20.58 3.75
CA ALA A 29 -2.78 -21.63 3.16
C ALA A 29 -1.49 -21.07 2.52
N SER A 30 -1.56 -19.93 1.83
CA SER A 30 -0.39 -19.30 1.18
C SER A 30 0.67 -18.80 2.17
N THR A 31 0.28 -18.59 3.43
CA THR A 31 1.16 -18.16 4.53
C THR A 31 1.65 -19.30 5.41
N ALA A 32 1.16 -20.54 5.23
CA ALA A 32 1.55 -21.67 6.07
C ALA A 32 3.07 -21.91 6.14
N PRO A 33 3.86 -21.82 5.04
CA PRO A 33 5.31 -21.96 5.10
C PRO A 33 6.00 -20.89 5.95
N ALA A 34 5.46 -19.66 5.94
CA ALA A 34 6.01 -18.54 6.69
C ALA A 34 5.81 -18.68 8.21
N LYS A 35 4.71 -19.32 8.64
CA LYS A 35 4.40 -19.52 10.08
C LYS A 35 5.49 -20.31 10.81
N GLY A 36 6.06 -21.31 10.15
CA GLY A 36 7.19 -22.07 10.71
C GLY A 36 8.44 -21.21 10.91
N ARG A 37 8.75 -20.33 9.95
CA ARG A 37 9.92 -19.44 10.00
C ARG A 37 9.75 -18.32 11.03
N LEU A 38 8.57 -17.73 11.10
CA LEU A 38 8.25 -16.61 12.00
C LEU A 38 8.06 -17.02 13.46
N ARG A 39 7.75 -18.30 13.75
CA ARG A 39 7.67 -18.79 15.13
C ARG A 39 8.99 -18.70 15.90
N MET A 40 10.12 -18.62 15.20
CA MET A 40 11.44 -18.55 15.83
C MET A 40 11.93 -17.11 16.04
N GLU A 41 11.38 -16.14 15.30
CA GLU A 41 11.85 -14.76 15.31
C GLU A 41 10.66 -13.79 15.23
N ASN A 42 10.51 -12.93 16.23
CA ASN A 42 9.58 -11.80 16.14
C ASN A 42 10.10 -10.81 15.09
N MET A 43 9.52 -10.83 13.88
CA MET A 43 9.92 -9.94 12.79
C MET A 43 9.06 -8.67 12.79
N ALA A 44 9.70 -7.53 13.06
CA ALA A 44 9.13 -6.21 12.89
C ALA A 44 9.71 -5.51 11.65
N MET A 45 8.90 -4.76 10.92
CA MET A 45 9.34 -4.07 9.70
C MET A 45 8.80 -2.66 9.59
N LEU A 46 9.63 -1.73 9.14
CA LEU A 46 9.20 -0.38 8.82
C LEU A 46 8.55 -0.38 7.44
N VAL A 47 7.27 -0.01 7.36
CA VAL A 47 6.52 -0.01 6.10
C VAL A 47 6.47 1.39 5.52
N ASP A 48 7.06 1.54 4.34
CA ASP A 48 7.02 2.78 3.57
C ASP A 48 5.60 3.12 3.10
N ASN A 49 5.35 4.42 2.96
CA ASN A 49 4.12 5.00 2.43
C ASN A 49 3.84 4.56 0.99
N SER A 50 4.87 4.23 0.21
CA SER A 50 4.73 3.65 -1.12
C SER A 50 4.01 2.29 -1.10
N VAL A 51 4.29 1.43 -0.10
CA VAL A 51 3.61 0.14 0.09
C VAL A 51 2.13 0.34 0.38
N LEU A 52 1.80 1.28 1.28
CA LEU A 52 0.41 1.60 1.60
C LEU A 52 -0.36 2.10 0.37
N GLY A 53 0.26 2.97 -0.43
CA GLY A 53 -0.33 3.47 -1.66
C GLY A 53 -0.61 2.38 -2.70
N HIS A 54 0.27 1.38 -2.81
CA HIS A 54 0.09 0.24 -3.71
C HIS A 54 -0.78 -0.88 -3.13
N SER A 55 -1.06 -0.86 -1.82
CA SER A 55 -1.97 -1.81 -1.19
C SER A 55 -3.44 -1.59 -1.53
N ILE A 56 -3.79 -0.44 -2.13
CA ILE A 56 -5.12 -0.15 -2.65
C ILE A 56 -5.28 -0.88 -3.98
N THR A 57 -6.00 -2.00 -3.92
CA THR A 57 -6.14 -2.94 -5.04
C THR A 57 -7.43 -2.77 -5.80
N HIS A 58 -8.41 -2.09 -5.20
CA HIS A 58 -9.66 -1.75 -5.86
C HIS A 58 -10.02 -0.30 -5.64
N GLU A 59 -10.57 0.33 -6.68
CA GLU A 59 -11.01 1.73 -6.66
C GLU A 59 -12.45 1.85 -7.17
N THR A 60 -13.11 2.94 -6.80
CA THR A 60 -14.50 3.24 -7.14
C THR A 60 -14.59 3.79 -8.57
N GLY A 61 -14.98 2.97 -9.54
CA GLY A 61 -15.20 3.40 -10.93
C GLY A 61 -16.62 3.88 -11.19
N TRP A 62 -16.77 4.82 -12.13
CA TRP A 62 -18.06 5.14 -12.74
C TRP A 62 -18.24 4.28 -13.99
N ILE A 63 -19.29 3.46 -14.01
CA ILE A 63 -19.67 2.63 -15.13
C ILE A 63 -20.77 3.34 -15.90
N SER A 64 -20.46 3.81 -17.11
CA SER A 64 -21.46 4.44 -17.98
C SER A 64 -22.47 3.41 -18.47
N THR A 65 -23.76 3.74 -18.40
CA THR A 65 -24.86 2.99 -19.01
C THR A 65 -25.36 3.64 -20.30
N GLY A 66 -24.64 4.65 -20.80
CA GLY A 66 -24.99 5.42 -21.98
C GLY A 66 -25.55 6.79 -21.64
N ILE A 67 -26.13 7.44 -22.65
CA ILE A 67 -26.80 8.74 -22.53
C ILE A 67 -28.30 8.48 -22.59
N THR A 68 -29.05 9.11 -21.70
CA THR A 68 -30.52 9.03 -21.69
C THR A 68 -31.08 10.44 -21.68
N LYS A 69 -32.12 10.66 -22.49
CA LYS A 69 -32.84 11.93 -22.49
C LYS A 69 -33.69 12.07 -21.23
N TRP A 70 -33.50 13.17 -20.51
CA TRP A 70 -34.36 13.60 -19.42
C TRP A 70 -35.04 14.91 -19.84
N GLY A 71 -36.22 14.78 -20.45
CA GLY A 71 -36.81 15.85 -21.26
C GLY A 71 -36.03 16.03 -22.57
N GLU A 72 -35.58 17.26 -22.83
CA GLU A 72 -34.75 17.60 -24.01
C GLU A 72 -33.24 17.51 -23.74
N VAL A 73 -32.82 17.27 -22.49
CA VAL A 73 -31.40 17.24 -22.09
C VAL A 73 -30.87 15.81 -22.11
N ASP A 74 -29.74 15.64 -22.79
CA ASP A 74 -28.97 14.39 -22.79
C ASP A 74 -28.15 14.27 -21.50
N VAL A 75 -28.50 13.29 -20.65
CA VAL A 75 -27.83 13.05 -19.37
C VAL A 75 -27.01 11.76 -19.45
N PRO A 76 -25.70 11.79 -19.18
CA PRO A 76 -24.90 10.58 -19.04
C PRO A 76 -25.36 9.79 -17.82
N THR A 77 -25.86 8.58 -18.03
CA THR A 77 -26.30 7.69 -16.97
C THR A 77 -25.20 6.68 -16.63
N GLY A 78 -25.24 6.18 -15.41
CA GLY A 78 -24.27 5.19 -14.95
C GLY A 78 -24.41 4.91 -13.46
N TYR A 79 -23.50 4.10 -12.95
CA TYR A 79 -23.44 3.75 -11.54
C TYR A 79 -22.00 3.64 -11.06
N ARG A 80 -21.81 3.78 -9.75
CA ARG A 80 -20.50 3.55 -9.12
C ARG A 80 -20.34 2.07 -8.80
N ALA A 81 -19.18 1.52 -9.10
CA ALA A 81 -18.83 0.15 -8.76
C ALA A 81 -17.39 0.05 -8.28
N ARG A 82 -17.09 -0.98 -7.50
CA ARG A 82 -15.71 -1.36 -7.20
C ARG A 82 -15.09 -2.04 -8.42
N VAL A 83 -13.90 -1.58 -8.81
CA VAL A 83 -13.14 -2.08 -9.97
C VAL A 83 -11.71 -2.39 -9.54
N CYS A 84 -11.15 -3.50 -10.03
CA CYS A 84 -9.76 -3.88 -9.77
C CYS A 84 -8.79 -2.87 -10.39
N VAL A 85 -7.69 -2.58 -9.69
CA VAL A 85 -6.62 -1.74 -10.26
C VAL A 85 -5.85 -2.47 -11.35
N HIS A 86 -5.58 -3.76 -11.13
CA HIS A 86 -4.82 -4.61 -12.04
C HIS A 86 -5.72 -5.71 -12.60
N GLY A 87 -5.62 -5.94 -13.90
CA GLY A 87 -6.25 -7.05 -14.62
C GLY A 87 -5.46 -8.36 -14.47
N PRO A 88 -6.02 -9.48 -14.97
CA PRO A 88 -5.43 -10.82 -14.84
C PRO A 88 -4.08 -10.95 -15.56
N ASP A 89 -3.91 -10.27 -16.70
CA ASP A 89 -2.71 -10.37 -17.55
C ASP A 89 -1.65 -9.31 -17.21
N CYS A 90 -1.75 -8.66 -16.04
CA CYS A 90 -0.82 -7.61 -15.65
C CYS A 90 0.55 -8.20 -15.27
N GLU A 91 1.58 -7.97 -16.08
CA GLU A 91 2.93 -8.50 -15.82
C GLU A 91 3.91 -7.50 -15.18
N THR A 92 3.40 -6.35 -14.74
CA THR A 92 4.23 -5.25 -14.22
C THR A 92 4.98 -5.62 -12.93
N GLU A 93 6.14 -5.00 -12.71
CA GLU A 93 6.93 -5.15 -11.47
C GLU A 93 6.09 -4.76 -10.23
N ILE A 94 5.22 -3.76 -10.36
CA ILE A 94 4.27 -3.35 -9.31
C ILE A 94 3.33 -4.51 -8.98
N TYR A 95 2.61 -5.04 -9.97
CA TYR A 95 1.63 -6.10 -9.75
C TYR A 95 2.27 -7.34 -9.10
N LYS A 96 3.45 -7.74 -9.57
CA LYS A 96 4.23 -8.86 -9.00
C LYS A 96 4.55 -8.69 -7.51
N ASN A 97 4.67 -7.45 -7.02
CA ASN A 97 4.85 -7.18 -5.60
C ASN A 97 3.52 -7.10 -4.85
N VAL A 98 2.49 -6.51 -5.47
CA VAL A 98 1.15 -6.42 -4.88
C VAL A 98 0.57 -7.82 -4.61
N THR A 99 0.87 -8.84 -5.42
CA THR A 99 0.40 -10.22 -5.18
C THR A 99 0.97 -10.86 -3.91
N PHE A 100 2.05 -10.35 -3.32
CA PHE A 100 2.58 -10.83 -2.04
C PHE A 100 2.00 -10.09 -0.83
N MET A 101 1.42 -8.90 -1.03
CA MET A 101 0.85 -8.10 0.05
C MET A 101 -0.30 -8.79 0.81
N PRO A 102 -1.18 -9.61 0.19
CA PRO A 102 -2.22 -10.32 0.95
C PRO A 102 -1.66 -11.24 2.03
N GLY A 103 -0.60 -11.99 1.72
CA GLY A 103 0.06 -12.87 2.69
C GLY A 103 0.70 -12.06 3.82
N ILE A 104 1.40 -10.97 3.49
CA ILE A 104 1.99 -10.05 4.48
C ILE A 104 0.89 -9.46 5.39
N ALA A 105 -0.22 -9.01 4.83
CA ALA A 105 -1.35 -8.48 5.58
C ALA A 105 -1.99 -9.53 6.50
N HIS A 106 -2.13 -10.78 6.04
CA HIS A 106 -2.63 -11.87 6.86
C HIS A 106 -1.70 -12.20 8.04
N LEU A 107 -0.39 -12.31 7.79
CA LEU A 107 0.60 -12.51 8.84
C LEU A 107 0.54 -11.39 9.89
N ALA A 108 0.37 -10.14 9.46
CA ALA A 108 0.22 -9.01 10.37
C ALA A 108 -1.07 -9.06 11.19
N ARG A 109 -2.22 -9.37 10.56
CA ARG A 109 -3.51 -9.51 11.27
C ARG A 109 -3.50 -10.61 12.32
N THR A 110 -2.76 -11.68 12.06
CA THR A 110 -2.65 -12.84 12.96
C THR A 110 -1.52 -12.67 14.00
N GLY A 111 -0.88 -11.50 14.06
CA GLY A 111 0.17 -11.18 15.04
C GLY A 111 1.49 -11.90 14.80
N GLN A 112 1.70 -12.49 13.62
CA GLN A 112 2.92 -13.21 13.25
C GLN A 112 4.00 -12.30 12.67
N LEU A 113 3.61 -11.09 12.27
CA LEU A 113 4.47 -10.09 11.67
C LEU A 113 4.09 -8.74 12.23
N GLU A 114 5.05 -7.95 12.69
CA GLU A 114 4.76 -6.61 13.17
C GLU A 114 5.03 -5.58 12.07
N LEU A 115 3.98 -4.85 11.68
CA LEU A 115 4.13 -3.72 10.77
C LEU A 115 4.29 -2.43 11.57
N CYS A 116 5.39 -1.73 11.32
CA CYS A 116 5.75 -0.51 12.00
C CYS A 116 5.69 0.69 11.04
N THR A 117 5.56 1.87 11.64
CA THR A 117 5.71 3.17 10.99
C THR A 117 6.64 4.05 11.85
N SER A 118 6.94 5.26 11.40
CA SER A 118 7.73 6.24 12.13
C SER A 118 7.02 7.59 12.16
N ALA A 119 7.49 8.49 13.01
CA ALA A 119 7.05 9.87 13.10
C ALA A 119 7.22 10.57 11.74
N GLU A 120 8.34 10.36 11.05
CA GLU A 120 8.56 10.96 9.73
C GLU A 120 7.65 10.37 8.64
N LEU A 121 7.42 9.05 8.63
CA LEU A 121 6.44 8.45 7.71
C LEU A 121 5.01 8.93 7.99
N ARG A 122 4.64 9.12 9.26
CA ARG A 122 3.36 9.70 9.65
C ARG A 122 3.24 11.16 9.21
N SER A 123 4.29 11.97 9.39
CA SER A 123 4.35 13.36 8.92
C SER A 123 4.11 13.44 7.41
N GLU A 124 4.75 12.56 6.63
CA GLU A 124 4.51 12.44 5.20
C GLU A 124 3.05 12.09 4.86
N GLN A 125 2.44 11.19 5.63
CA GLN A 125 1.03 10.84 5.44
C GLN A 125 0.12 12.04 5.72
N PHE A 126 0.39 12.83 6.75
CA PHE A 126 -0.38 14.04 7.06
C PHE A 126 -0.27 15.10 5.96
N ARG A 127 0.89 15.20 5.30
CA ARG A 127 1.10 16.13 4.17
C ARG A 127 0.35 15.71 2.91
N GLN A 128 0.18 14.40 2.71
CA GLN A 128 -0.44 13.85 1.50
C GLN A 128 -1.94 13.63 1.72
N PRO A 129 -2.78 13.68 0.67
CA PRO A 129 -4.20 13.41 0.82
C PRO A 129 -4.41 11.98 1.35
N THR A 130 -5.25 11.83 2.37
CA THR A 130 -5.53 10.53 3.03
C THR A 130 -5.91 9.43 2.05
N GLY A 131 -6.63 9.77 0.98
CA GLY A 131 -7.02 8.80 -0.05
C GLY A 131 -5.88 8.21 -0.87
N ARG A 132 -4.67 8.78 -0.80
CA ARG A 132 -3.46 8.15 -1.34
C ARG A 132 -3.14 6.84 -0.63
N PHE A 133 -3.43 6.73 0.67
CA PHE A 133 -3.11 5.56 1.50
C PHE A 133 -4.33 4.72 1.88
N ARG A 134 -5.53 5.30 1.81
CA ARG A 134 -6.79 4.61 2.17
C ARG A 134 -7.78 4.41 1.02
N GLY A 135 -7.55 5.04 -0.14
CA GLY A 135 -8.53 5.13 -1.22
C GLY A 135 -9.30 6.44 -1.18
N TYR A 136 -9.70 6.95 -2.34
CA TYR A 136 -10.47 8.20 -2.48
C TYR A 136 -11.97 7.95 -2.65
N GLY A 137 -12.35 6.77 -3.14
CA GLY A 137 -13.73 6.41 -3.42
C GLY A 137 -14.41 5.67 -2.27
N SER A 138 -15.75 5.72 -2.26
CA SER A 138 -16.58 5.07 -1.24
C SER A 138 -16.50 3.55 -1.24
N PHE A 139 -16.11 2.95 -2.36
CA PHE A 139 -16.05 1.50 -2.58
C PHE A 139 -14.61 0.99 -2.73
N ASP A 140 -13.61 1.83 -2.45
CA ASP A 140 -12.20 1.44 -2.54
C ASP A 140 -11.89 0.33 -1.52
N TYR A 141 -10.92 -0.51 -1.85
CA TYR A 141 -10.44 -1.58 -0.97
C TYR A 141 -8.91 -1.63 -0.96
N GLY A 142 -8.35 -1.73 0.24
CA GLY A 142 -6.91 -1.82 0.48
C GLY A 142 -6.55 -3.01 1.35
N LEU A 143 -5.46 -3.69 0.99
CA LEU A 143 -5.04 -4.93 1.65
C LEU A 143 -4.61 -4.73 3.10
N PHE A 144 -4.02 -3.58 3.44
CA PHE A 144 -3.62 -3.26 4.82
C PHE A 144 -4.72 -2.54 5.63
N ARG A 145 -5.97 -2.52 5.13
CA ARG A 145 -7.09 -1.96 5.87
C ARG A 145 -7.25 -2.68 7.22
N ASN A 146 -7.53 -1.88 8.26
CA ASN A 146 -7.73 -2.31 9.64
C ASN A 146 -6.51 -2.99 10.30
N ILE A 147 -5.31 -2.81 9.73
CA ILE A 147 -4.06 -3.23 10.38
C ILE A 147 -3.47 -2.02 11.09
N GLN A 148 -3.11 -2.21 12.36
CA GLN A 148 -2.47 -1.17 13.16
C GLN A 148 -0.97 -1.16 12.90
N PHE A 149 -0.42 0.04 12.71
CA PHE A 149 1.01 0.25 12.53
C PHE A 149 1.57 0.92 13.78
N ARG A 150 2.39 0.20 14.54
CA ARG A 150 3.07 0.76 15.72
C ARG A 150 4.10 1.80 15.26
N SER A 151 4.08 2.99 15.87
CA SER A 151 5.15 3.96 15.64
C SER A 151 6.36 3.58 16.48
N VAL A 152 7.55 3.52 15.89
CA VAL A 152 8.77 3.12 16.62
C VAL A 152 9.42 4.27 17.39
N ASP A 153 9.16 5.51 16.98
CA ASP A 153 9.79 6.74 17.47
C ASP A 153 8.74 7.81 17.86
N GLY A 154 7.46 7.42 17.98
CA GLY A 154 6.41 8.27 18.55
C GLY A 154 5.59 9.07 17.53
N ILE A 155 5.30 10.33 17.86
CA ILE A 155 4.36 11.21 17.12
C ILE A 155 5.17 12.29 16.40
N PRO A 156 4.77 12.74 15.19
CA PRO A 156 5.43 13.84 14.50
C PRO A 156 5.47 15.11 15.37
N SER A 157 6.65 15.74 15.48
CA SER A 157 6.85 17.02 16.15
C SER A 157 6.69 18.20 15.16
N ASP A 158 5.61 18.19 14.38
CA ASP A 158 5.35 19.23 13.38
C ASP A 158 4.55 20.37 14.01
N SER A 159 4.98 21.62 13.77
CA SER A 159 4.22 22.81 14.17
C SER A 159 3.10 23.05 13.17
N PHE A 160 1.85 23.01 13.66
CA PHE A 160 0.65 23.31 12.89
C PHE A 160 0.10 24.68 13.26
N GLY A 161 -0.30 25.45 12.25
CA GLY A 161 -1.04 26.69 12.48
C GLY A 161 -1.62 27.26 11.19
N PRO A 162 -2.56 28.22 11.32
CA PRO A 162 -3.14 28.92 10.18
C PRO A 162 -2.08 29.58 9.28
N LYS A 163 -2.35 29.67 7.97
CA LYS A 163 -1.42 30.29 7.01
C LYS A 163 -0.96 31.70 7.40
N TRP A 164 -1.80 32.46 8.09
CA TRP A 164 -1.49 33.82 8.53
C TRP A 164 -0.42 33.89 9.62
N MET A 165 -0.12 32.79 10.32
CA MET A 165 0.95 32.73 11.33
C MET A 165 2.36 32.63 10.72
N GLY A 166 2.50 32.58 9.39
CA GLY A 166 3.80 32.53 8.72
C GLY A 166 4.64 31.29 9.04
N LEU A 167 4.02 30.22 9.56
CA LEU A 167 4.73 29.00 9.94
C LEU A 167 5.33 28.31 8.69
N PRO A 168 6.54 27.76 8.81
CA PRO A 168 7.16 27.00 7.72
C PRO A 168 6.28 25.81 7.31
N ASN A 169 6.26 25.50 6.02
CA ASN A 169 5.57 24.33 5.51
C ASN A 169 6.13 23.04 6.16
N ILE A 170 5.29 22.04 6.44
CA ILE A 170 5.68 20.75 7.02
C ILE A 170 6.86 20.11 6.26
N LYS A 171 6.88 20.22 4.92
CA LYS A 171 8.01 19.72 4.11
C LYS A 171 9.32 20.43 4.49
N THR A 172 9.28 21.75 4.67
CA THR A 172 10.46 22.54 5.07
C THR A 172 10.88 22.19 6.48
N GLN A 173 9.92 22.09 7.42
CA GLN A 173 10.21 21.66 8.80
C GLN A 173 10.90 20.28 8.85
N GLN A 174 10.43 19.31 8.06
CA GLN A 174 11.07 18.00 7.94
C GLN A 174 12.50 18.13 7.40
N GLN A 175 12.70 18.88 6.31
CA GLN A 175 14.03 19.06 5.74
C GLN A 175 14.99 19.76 6.71
N ASP A 176 14.51 20.75 7.47
CA ASP A 176 15.29 21.43 8.50
C ASP A 176 15.66 20.50 9.66
N ARG A 177 14.74 19.63 10.10
CA ARG A 177 15.03 18.60 11.12
C ARG A 177 16.11 17.64 10.63
N LEU A 178 15.97 17.13 9.41
CA LEU A 178 16.95 16.21 8.82
C LEU A 178 18.31 16.90 8.64
N ALA A 179 18.34 18.15 8.22
CA ALA A 179 19.58 18.91 8.03
C ALA A 179 20.33 19.21 9.35
N ARG A 180 19.62 19.23 10.48
CA ARG A 180 20.19 19.44 11.82
C ARG A 180 20.61 18.14 12.51
N SER A 181 20.45 16.99 11.86
CA SER A 181 20.80 15.71 12.49
C SER A 181 22.30 15.46 12.45
N ASP A 182 22.89 15.26 13.63
CA ASP A 182 24.30 14.85 13.80
C ASP A 182 24.50 13.33 13.80
N ASP A 183 23.48 12.55 13.43
CA ASP A 183 23.56 11.09 13.38
C ASP A 183 24.57 10.60 12.31
N PRO A 184 25.64 9.88 12.70
CA PRO A 184 26.69 9.47 11.76
C PRO A 184 26.20 8.48 10.69
N LEU A 185 25.29 7.56 11.07
CA LEU A 185 24.72 6.59 10.13
C LEU A 185 23.89 7.31 9.08
N PHE A 186 23.07 8.28 9.50
CA PHE A 186 22.30 9.10 8.58
C PHE A 186 23.18 9.88 7.61
N ALA A 187 24.21 10.57 8.11
CA ALA A 187 25.13 11.34 7.29
C ALA A 187 25.79 10.47 6.21
N GLU A 188 26.24 9.28 6.59
CA GLU A 188 26.88 8.34 5.67
C GLU A 188 25.91 7.76 4.64
N LEU A 189 24.68 7.43 5.05
CA LEU A 189 23.62 7.02 4.13
C LEU A 189 23.31 8.11 3.11
N VAL A 190 23.20 9.37 3.54
CA VAL A 190 22.99 10.52 2.63
C VAL A 190 24.16 10.70 1.67
N ARG A 191 25.40 10.53 2.13
CA ARG A 191 26.61 10.60 1.29
C ARG A 191 26.54 9.63 0.13
N HIS A 192 26.02 8.43 0.35
CA HIS A 192 25.95 7.38 -0.68
C HIS A 192 24.66 7.40 -1.51
N LEU A 193 23.51 7.67 -0.90
CA LEU A 193 22.22 7.74 -1.59
C LEU A 193 22.03 9.07 -2.32
N GLY A 194 22.74 10.11 -1.91
CA GLY A 194 22.64 11.48 -2.40
C GLY A 194 21.57 12.30 -1.66
N PRO A 195 21.71 13.65 -1.67
CA PRO A 195 20.88 14.55 -0.88
C PRO A 195 19.39 14.51 -1.26
N LYS A 196 19.06 14.10 -2.49
CA LYS A 196 17.66 13.96 -2.95
C LYS A 196 16.92 12.81 -2.26
N ASN A 197 17.65 11.84 -1.72
CA ASN A 197 17.13 10.65 -1.05
C ASN A 197 17.35 10.74 0.46
N ASN A 198 17.46 11.95 1.03
CA ASN A 198 17.69 12.13 2.46
C ASN A 198 16.53 11.59 3.31
N VAL A 199 15.29 11.70 2.85
CA VAL A 199 14.13 11.12 3.53
C VAL A 199 14.22 9.59 3.56
N ASP A 200 14.59 8.96 2.45
CA ASP A 200 14.79 7.50 2.39
C ASP A 200 15.96 7.05 3.27
N ALA A 201 17.05 7.82 3.31
CA ALA A 201 18.18 7.59 4.21
C ALA A 201 17.73 7.65 5.68
N TRP A 202 16.85 8.59 6.03
CA TRP A 202 16.29 8.70 7.38
C TRP A 202 15.43 7.49 7.76
N HIS A 203 14.58 7.02 6.84
CA HIS A 203 13.74 5.84 7.08
C HIS A 203 14.59 4.58 7.28
N LEU A 204 15.63 4.39 6.46
CA LEU A 204 16.55 3.27 6.61
C LEU A 204 17.33 3.35 7.92
N ARG A 205 17.85 4.53 8.28
CA ARG A 205 18.49 4.75 9.58
C ARG A 205 17.54 4.46 10.74
N THR A 206 16.28 4.87 10.62
CA THR A 206 15.28 4.66 11.66
C THR A 206 14.99 3.18 11.83
N ALA A 207 14.83 2.45 10.73
CA ALA A 207 14.67 1.01 10.78
C ALA A 207 15.87 0.30 11.44
N GLU A 208 17.10 0.71 11.11
CA GLU A 208 18.33 0.18 11.72
C GLU A 208 18.42 0.46 13.22
N ARG A 209 18.21 1.71 13.64
CA ARG A 209 18.33 2.12 15.04
C ARG A 209 17.32 1.40 15.94
N HIS A 210 16.16 1.03 15.39
CA HIS A 210 15.13 0.30 16.11
C HIS A 210 15.19 -1.22 15.92
N GLY A 211 16.26 -1.74 15.30
CA GLY A 211 16.49 -3.18 15.14
C GLY A 211 15.42 -3.87 14.30
N LEU A 212 14.83 -3.17 13.34
CA LEU A 212 13.79 -3.74 12.49
C LEU A 212 14.40 -4.67 11.45
N PHE A 213 13.69 -5.74 11.14
CA PHE A 213 14.16 -6.76 10.19
C PHE A 213 14.37 -6.16 8.79
N CYS A 214 13.40 -5.36 8.33
CA CYS A 214 13.51 -4.70 7.04
C CYS A 214 12.80 -3.34 6.99
N PHE A 215 13.26 -2.52 6.05
CA PHE A 215 12.52 -1.41 5.50
C PHE A 215 11.81 -1.88 4.22
N LEU A 216 10.49 -2.02 4.30
CA LEU A 216 9.64 -2.53 3.24
C LEU A 216 9.17 -1.38 2.35
N THR A 217 9.58 -1.37 1.08
CA THR A 217 9.28 -0.29 0.12
C THR A 217 8.84 -0.82 -1.25
N MET A 218 8.03 -0.02 -1.96
CA MET A 218 7.73 -0.20 -3.37
C MET A 218 8.56 0.75 -4.27
N ASP A 219 9.49 1.52 -3.71
CA ASP A 219 10.43 2.31 -4.50
C ASP A 219 11.55 1.41 -5.05
N PHE A 220 11.33 0.92 -6.26
CA PHE A 220 12.30 0.08 -6.96
C PHE A 220 13.60 0.81 -7.28
N ARG A 221 13.60 2.14 -7.40
CA ARG A 221 14.82 2.92 -7.66
C ARG A 221 15.69 2.94 -6.42
N LEU A 222 15.10 3.24 -5.26
CA LEU A 222 15.78 3.17 -3.96
C LEU A 222 16.33 1.76 -3.72
N ARG A 223 15.51 0.72 -3.93
CA ARG A 223 15.94 -0.67 -3.75
C ARG A 223 17.15 -1.02 -4.61
N ARG A 224 17.14 -0.65 -5.90
CA ARG A 224 18.26 -0.88 -6.82
C ARG A 224 19.50 -0.09 -6.42
N LEU A 225 19.33 1.15 -5.95
CA LEU A 225 20.42 2.01 -5.48
C LEU A 225 21.10 1.41 -4.24
N VAL A 226 20.33 0.99 -3.23
CA VAL A 226 20.87 0.31 -2.04
C VAL A 226 21.58 -0.98 -2.42
N LYS A 227 21.00 -1.78 -3.34
CA LYS A 227 21.61 -3.02 -3.82
C LYS A 227 22.96 -2.79 -4.50
N SER A 228 23.09 -1.76 -5.33
CA SER A 228 24.36 -1.46 -6.02
C SER A 228 25.46 -0.99 -5.07
N LYS A 229 25.09 -0.49 -3.89
CA LYS A 229 25.99 0.00 -2.84
C LYS A 229 26.19 -1.00 -1.69
N ALA A 230 25.64 -2.22 -1.77
CA ALA A 230 25.65 -3.20 -0.69
C ALA A 230 27.05 -3.64 -0.22
N HIS A 231 28.09 -3.42 -1.02
CA HIS A 231 29.49 -3.71 -0.69
C HIS A 231 30.19 -2.58 0.10
N LEU A 232 29.58 -1.39 0.15
CA LEU A 232 30.13 -0.21 0.84
C LEU A 232 29.54 -0.09 2.25
N GLU A 233 30.29 0.53 3.15
CA GLU A 233 29.70 0.99 4.41
C GLU A 233 28.74 2.17 4.16
N PRO A 234 27.65 2.29 4.91
CA PRO A 234 27.23 1.44 6.01
C PRO A 234 26.41 0.22 5.53
N PHE A 235 26.06 0.13 4.24
CA PHE A 235 25.13 -0.89 3.72
C PHE A 235 25.59 -2.32 3.97
N ARG A 236 26.91 -2.55 3.99
CA ARG A 236 27.50 -3.86 4.28
C ARG A 236 27.25 -4.30 5.73
N SER A 237 27.26 -3.35 6.68
CA SER A 237 27.09 -3.63 8.11
C SER A 237 25.66 -3.48 8.63
N LEU A 238 24.74 -2.92 7.83
CA LEU A 238 23.32 -2.83 8.17
C LEU A 238 22.72 -4.21 8.45
N ARG A 239 22.04 -4.32 9.59
CA ARG A 239 21.22 -5.50 9.92
C ARG A 239 19.88 -5.45 9.19
N THR A 240 19.34 -4.25 9.04
CA THR A 240 18.09 -3.95 8.36
C THR A 240 18.24 -4.14 6.86
N ARG A 241 17.36 -4.95 6.27
CA ARG A 241 17.30 -5.14 4.82
C ARG A 241 16.37 -4.13 4.18
N VAL A 242 16.73 -3.59 3.02
CA VAL A 242 15.76 -2.88 2.16
C VAL A 242 15.13 -3.90 1.23
N MET A 243 13.82 -4.11 1.34
CA MET A 243 13.12 -5.19 0.63
C MET A 243 11.85 -4.69 -0.03
N THR A 244 11.51 -5.31 -1.16
CA THR A 244 10.16 -5.20 -1.73
C THR A 244 9.23 -6.29 -1.15
N PRO A 245 7.89 -6.15 -1.28
CA PRO A 245 6.94 -7.19 -0.87
C PRO A 245 7.22 -8.55 -1.50
N ALA A 246 7.62 -8.62 -2.78
CA ALA A 246 7.97 -9.87 -3.42
C ALA A 246 9.26 -10.50 -2.87
N GLU A 247 10.28 -9.68 -2.56
CA GLU A 247 11.50 -10.18 -1.94
C GLU A 247 11.22 -10.74 -0.54
N LEU A 248 10.45 -10.01 0.28
CA LEU A 248 10.03 -10.46 1.61
C LEU A 248 9.18 -11.73 1.50
N GLY A 249 8.20 -11.74 0.60
CA GLY A 249 7.33 -12.88 0.40
C GLY A 249 8.09 -14.15 0.00
N ARG A 250 9.03 -14.05 -0.95
CA ARG A 250 9.90 -15.18 -1.30
C ARG A 250 10.78 -15.62 -0.13
N LEU A 251 11.34 -14.67 0.62
CA LEU A 251 12.14 -14.98 1.81
C LEU A 251 11.32 -15.74 2.87
N LEU A 252 10.04 -15.42 3.02
CA LEU A 252 9.14 -16.08 3.96
C LEU A 252 8.49 -17.36 3.38
N GLY A 253 8.64 -17.62 2.08
CA GLY A 253 7.97 -18.74 1.40
C GLY A 253 6.48 -18.51 1.16
N LEU A 254 6.05 -17.25 1.05
CA LEU A 254 4.68 -16.90 0.70
C LEU A 254 4.37 -17.29 -0.75
N VAL A 255 3.18 -17.83 -0.97
CA VAL A 255 2.63 -18.01 -2.32
C VAL A 255 1.91 -16.73 -2.73
N PRO A 256 2.16 -16.17 -3.93
CA PRO A 256 1.49 -14.96 -4.40
C PRO A 256 -0.01 -15.20 -4.59
N VAL A 257 -0.83 -14.25 -4.17
CA VAL A 257 -2.30 -14.28 -4.29
C VAL A 257 -2.76 -13.07 -5.11
N ALA A 258 -3.52 -13.32 -6.17
CA ALA A 258 -3.99 -12.27 -7.06
C ALA A 258 -4.95 -11.31 -6.32
N PRO A 259 -4.72 -9.98 -6.37
CA PRO A 259 -5.58 -8.99 -5.73
C PRO A 259 -7.03 -9.01 -6.18
N SER A 260 -7.31 -9.42 -7.42
CA SER A 260 -8.67 -9.51 -7.97
C SER A 260 -9.58 -10.45 -7.17
N LEU A 261 -9.01 -11.44 -6.48
CA LEU A 261 -9.75 -12.34 -5.61
C LEU A 261 -10.41 -11.60 -4.43
N PHE A 262 -9.92 -10.42 -4.07
CA PHE A 262 -10.45 -9.60 -2.97
C PHE A 262 -11.59 -8.66 -3.38
N SER A 263 -12.13 -8.78 -4.59
CA SER A 263 -13.16 -7.89 -5.11
C SER A 263 -14.40 -7.78 -4.21
N TYR A 264 -14.75 -8.87 -3.51
CA TYR A 264 -15.95 -8.94 -2.68
C TYR A 264 -15.69 -8.71 -1.18
N HIS A 265 -14.44 -8.56 -0.73
CA HIS A 265 -14.12 -8.31 0.69
C HIS A 265 -14.67 -6.97 1.17
N ASP A 266 -15.41 -6.99 2.27
CA ASP A 266 -16.11 -5.81 2.82
C ASP A 266 -16.98 -5.07 1.80
N ALA A 267 -17.38 -5.71 0.70
CA ALA A 267 -18.20 -5.08 -0.32
C ALA A 267 -19.65 -4.98 0.17
N ARG A 268 -20.18 -3.76 0.25
CA ARG A 268 -21.60 -3.47 0.56
C ARG A 268 -22.35 -2.90 -0.65
N SER A 269 -21.70 -2.88 -1.80
CA SER A 269 -22.08 -2.14 -3.00
C SER A 269 -21.68 -2.92 -4.24
N VAL A 270 -22.15 -2.47 -5.41
CA VAL A 270 -21.87 -3.10 -6.71
C VAL A 270 -20.36 -3.30 -6.93
N VAL A 271 -20.00 -4.53 -7.31
CA VAL A 271 -18.65 -4.96 -7.67
C VAL A 271 -18.64 -5.32 -9.15
N ARG A 272 -17.64 -4.85 -9.90
CA ARG A 272 -17.38 -5.24 -11.29
C ARG A 272 -16.03 -5.95 -11.35
N ALA A 273 -16.00 -7.18 -10.85
CA ALA A 273 -14.80 -8.03 -10.83
C ALA A 273 -14.33 -8.45 -12.24
N ASP A 274 -15.22 -8.32 -13.23
CA ASP A 274 -14.94 -8.49 -14.65
C ASP A 274 -14.18 -7.30 -15.26
N LEU A 275 -14.12 -6.15 -14.56
CA LEU A 275 -13.45 -4.95 -15.02
C LEU A 275 -12.17 -4.66 -14.23
N HIS A 276 -11.25 -3.97 -14.89
CA HIS A 276 -10.05 -3.41 -14.29
C HIS A 276 -9.71 -2.08 -14.96
N TRP A 277 -8.80 -1.30 -14.37
CA TRP A 277 -8.36 -0.05 -15.01
C TRP A 277 -7.56 -0.35 -16.29
N PRO A 278 -7.84 0.35 -17.42
CA PRO A 278 -7.20 0.06 -18.71
C PRO A 278 -5.67 0.12 -18.68
N THR A 279 -5.11 0.99 -17.84
CA THR A 279 -3.66 1.17 -17.71
C THR A 279 -3.03 0.23 -16.70
N ASN A 280 -3.81 -0.64 -16.03
CA ASN A 280 -3.36 -1.46 -14.91
C ASN A 280 -2.66 -0.66 -13.80
N THR A 281 -3.10 0.58 -13.61
CA THR A 281 -2.55 1.51 -12.61
C THR A 281 -3.66 2.25 -11.90
N ARG A 282 -3.37 2.70 -10.68
CA ARG A 282 -4.29 3.53 -9.90
C ARG A 282 -4.58 4.83 -10.64
N ARG A 283 -5.81 5.32 -10.52
CA ARG A 283 -6.16 6.59 -11.17
C ARG A 283 -5.47 7.78 -10.49
N PRO A 284 -5.11 8.82 -11.26
CA PRO A 284 -4.55 10.04 -10.69
C PRO A 284 -5.61 10.75 -9.83
N LYS A 285 -5.16 11.48 -8.80
CA LYS A 285 -6.03 12.25 -7.90
C LYS A 285 -6.99 13.19 -8.66
N SER A 286 -6.55 13.77 -9.78
CA SER A 286 -7.36 14.67 -10.61
C SER A 286 -8.64 14.01 -11.12
N SER A 287 -8.64 12.69 -11.34
CA SER A 287 -9.82 11.95 -11.82
C SER A 287 -10.95 11.81 -10.78
N TYR A 288 -10.67 12.06 -9.51
CA TYR A 288 -11.66 11.98 -8.42
C TYR A 288 -12.39 13.30 -8.18
N ARG A 289 -11.90 14.40 -8.78
CA ARG A 289 -12.60 15.68 -8.77
C ARG A 289 -13.71 15.58 -9.80
N VAL A 290 -14.90 15.22 -9.34
CA VAL A 290 -16.13 15.36 -10.13
C VAL A 290 -16.20 16.84 -10.54
N ARG A 291 -16.20 17.11 -11.85
CA ARG A 291 -16.63 18.39 -12.40
C ARG A 291 -18.15 18.42 -12.40
#